data_AF-A0A932T775-F1
#
_entry.id   AF-A0A932T775-F1
#
_cell.length_a   1.000
_cell.length_b   1.000
_cell.length_c   1.000
_cell.angle_alpha   90.00
_cell.angle_beta   90.00
_cell.angle_gamma   90.00
#
_symmetry.space_group_name_H-M   'P 1'
#
loop_
_entity.id
_entity.type
_entity.pdbx_description
1 polymer ?
#
loop_
_entity_poly.entity_id
_entity_poly.type
_entity_poly.pdbx_seq_one_letter_code
_entity_poly.pdbx_strand_id
1 'polypeptide(L)'
;MKKAFLQLHIAVFLAGFTAILGKFIELNEVLLVWYRILLTVLTLGTLLFFKKQLERITYKDLLQISGVGAIVAIHWVLFYGSVKYANVSVAVVCLAASGFFTSFLEPLILKRKLSIT
;
A
#
# COMPACT_ATOMS: atom_id res chain seq x y z
N MET A 1 20.84 -13.82 0.95
CA MET A 1 21.04 -12.40 0.57
C MET A 1 20.66 -12.11 -0.89
N LYS A 2 21.28 -12.73 -1.91
CA LYS A 2 20.99 -12.43 -3.33
C LYS A 2 19.51 -12.61 -3.76
N LYS A 3 18.82 -13.66 -3.27
CA LYS A 3 17.39 -13.91 -3.58
C LYS A 3 16.46 -12.79 -3.08
N ALA A 4 16.60 -12.39 -1.81
CA ALA A 4 15.77 -11.33 -1.23
C ALA A 4 16.02 -9.97 -1.91
N PHE A 5 17.27 -9.67 -2.25
CA PHE A 5 17.62 -8.45 -2.99
C PHE A 5 16.96 -8.41 -4.38
N LEU A 6 16.98 -9.54 -5.11
CA LEU A 6 16.33 -9.66 -6.41
C LEU A 6 14.80 -9.55 -6.28
N GLN A 7 14.20 -10.20 -5.28
CA GLN A 7 12.76 -10.11 -5.01
C GLN A 7 12.32 -8.68 -4.72
N LEU A 8 13.12 -7.93 -3.95
CA LEU A 8 12.85 -6.53 -3.67
C LEU A 8 12.89 -5.68 -4.94
N HIS A 9 13.90 -5.87 -5.80
CA HIS A 9 14.01 -5.12 -7.05
C HIS A 9 12.84 -5.41 -7.99
N ILE A 10 12.46 -6.69 -8.12
CA ILE A 10 11.29 -7.08 -8.92
C ILE A 10 10.01 -6.48 -8.33
N ALA A 11 9.83 -6.49 -7.01
CA ALA A 11 8.67 -5.90 -6.36
C ALA A 11 8.59 -4.39 -6.59
N VAL A 12 9.70 -3.66 -6.44
CA VAL A 12 9.78 -2.21 -6.70
C VAL A 12 9.52 -1.90 -8.18
N PHE A 13 10.10 -2.70 -9.09
CA PHE A 13 9.87 -2.57 -10.53
C PHE A 13 8.39 -2.75 -10.86
N LEU A 14 7.77 -3.86 -10.42
CA LEU A 14 6.35 -4.13 -10.62
C LEU A 14 5.47 -3.04 -10.00
N ALA A 15 5.82 -2.55 -8.80
CA ALA A 15 5.12 -1.45 -8.14
C ALA A 15 5.13 -0.18 -9.00
N GLY A 16 6.26 0.17 -9.63
CA GLY A 16 6.37 1.31 -10.54
C GLY A 16 5.42 1.21 -11.75
N PHE A 17 5.25 0.02 -12.32
CA PHE A 17 4.29 -0.20 -13.43
C PHE A 17 2.83 0.00 -13.01
N THR A 18 2.48 -0.27 -11.75
CA THR A 18 1.08 -0.16 -11.30
C THR A 18 0.53 1.26 -11.41
N ALA A 19 1.37 2.29 -11.26
CA ALA A 19 0.96 3.69 -11.40
C ALA A 19 0.67 4.02 -12.87
N ILE A 20 1.51 3.54 -13.79
CA ILE A 20 1.33 3.71 -15.23
C ILE A 20 0.00 3.05 -15.66
N LEU A 21 -0.21 1.78 -15.28
CA LEU A 21 -1.45 1.06 -15.58
C LEU A 21 -2.68 1.74 -14.97
N GLY A 22 -2.57 2.27 -13.75
CA GLY A 22 -3.64 3.02 -13.10
C GLY A 22 -4.06 4.29 -13.84
N LYS A 23 -3.12 4.94 -14.54
CA LYS A 23 -3.43 6.11 -15.39
C LYS A 23 -4.18 5.70 -16.67
N PHE A 24 -3.87 4.54 -17.24
CA PHE A 24 -4.53 4.04 -18.45
C PHE A 24 -5.94 3.51 -18.21
N ILE A 25 -6.28 3.15 -16.98
CA ILE A 25 -7.64 2.69 -16.64
C ILE A 25 -8.55 3.90 -16.48
N GLU A 26 -9.60 3.99 -17.31
CA GLU A 26 -10.55 5.11 -17.32
C GLU A 26 -11.45 5.17 -16.06
N LEU A 27 -11.61 4.04 -15.37
CA LEU A 27 -12.46 3.90 -14.19
C LEU A 27 -12.07 4.85 -13.04
N ASN A 28 -13.03 5.45 -12.33
CA ASN A 28 -12.74 6.33 -11.18
C ASN A 28 -11.77 5.67 -10.17
N GLU A 29 -10.86 6.45 -9.58
CA GLU A 29 -9.84 6.01 -8.61
C GLU A 29 -10.42 5.22 -7.43
N VAL A 30 -11.59 5.62 -6.93
CA VAL A 30 -12.27 4.92 -5.83
C VAL A 30 -12.75 3.54 -6.29
N LEU A 31 -13.37 3.48 -7.48
CA LEU A 31 -13.83 2.21 -8.06
C LEU A 31 -12.65 1.29 -8.38
N LEU A 32 -11.54 1.83 -8.89
CA LEU A 32 -10.34 1.07 -9.18
C LEU A 32 -9.78 0.40 -7.93
N VAL A 33 -9.67 1.14 -6.82
CA VAL A 33 -9.23 0.59 -5.54
C VAL A 33 -10.24 -0.41 -4.98
N TRP A 34 -11.53 -0.11 -5.09
CA TRP A 34 -12.61 -1.01 -4.67
C TRP A 34 -12.51 -2.38 -5.35
N TYR A 35 -12.38 -2.42 -6.67
CA TYR A 35 -12.22 -3.67 -7.41
C TYR A 35 -10.93 -4.40 -7.05
N ARG A 36 -9.80 -3.69 -6.83
CA ARG A 36 -8.55 -4.32 -6.37
C ARG A 36 -8.72 -4.98 -5.00
N ILE A 37 -9.38 -4.31 -4.06
CA ILE A 37 -9.63 -4.85 -2.71
C ILE A 37 -10.60 -6.03 -2.79
N LEU A 38 -11.67 -5.93 -3.61
CA LEU A 38 -12.62 -7.01 -3.82
C LEU A 38 -11.93 -8.28 -4.35
N LEU A 39 -11.09 -8.15 -5.37
CA LEU A 39 -10.30 -9.28 -5.90
C LEU A 39 -9.36 -9.86 -4.84
N THR A 40 -8.76 -9.00 -4.01
CA THR A 40 -7.87 -9.45 -2.91
C THR A 40 -8.63 -10.26 -1.86
N VAL A 41 -9.82 -9.79 -1.45
CA VAL A 41 -10.67 -10.50 -0.49
C VAL A 41 -11.15 -11.84 -1.05
N LEU A 42 -11.56 -11.88 -2.33
CA LEU A 42 -12.00 -13.12 -2.97
C LEU A 42 -10.85 -14.13 -3.12
N THR A 43 -9.68 -13.68 -3.59
CA THR A 43 -8.52 -14.56 -3.81
C THR A 43 -7.93 -15.06 -2.49
N LEU A 44 -7.67 -14.18 -1.52
CA LEU A 44 -7.16 -14.60 -0.21
C LEU A 44 -8.21 -15.39 0.57
N GLY A 45 -9.48 -14.99 0.50
CA GLY A 45 -10.59 -15.70 1.14
C GLY A 45 -10.75 -17.12 0.63
N THR A 46 -10.72 -17.34 -0.69
CA THR A 46 -10.74 -18.68 -1.29
C THR A 46 -9.50 -19.49 -0.90
N LEU A 47 -8.31 -18.89 -0.91
CA LEU A 47 -7.06 -19.56 -0.51
C LEU A 47 -7.10 -20.02 0.95
N LEU A 48 -7.56 -19.16 1.87
CA LEU A 48 -7.70 -19.47 3.29
C LEU A 48 -8.77 -20.54 3.53
N PHE A 49 -9.87 -20.50 2.77
CA PHE A 49 -10.91 -21.51 2.80
C PHE A 49 -10.38 -22.89 2.39
N PHE A 50 -9.66 -22.98 1.26
CA PHE A 50 -9.04 -24.23 0.81
C PHE A 50 -7.97 -24.76 1.77
N LYS A 51 -7.20 -23.86 2.38
CA LYS A 51 -6.19 -24.23 3.39
C LYS A 51 -6.78 -24.53 4.78
N LYS A 52 -8.07 -24.29 5.00
CA LYS A 52 -8.75 -24.40 6.32
C LYS A 52 -8.05 -23.59 7.43
N GLN A 53 -7.41 -22.49 7.07
CA GLN A 53 -6.65 -21.61 7.99
C GLN A 53 -7.49 -20.41 8.44
N LEU A 54 -8.82 -20.54 8.47
CA LEU A 54 -9.69 -19.52 9.06
C LEU A 54 -9.57 -19.58 10.58
N GLU A 55 -8.62 -18.83 11.11
CA GLU A 55 -8.48 -18.62 12.54
C GLU A 55 -9.56 -17.64 13.04
N ARG A 56 -10.13 -17.92 14.21
CA ARG A 56 -11.03 -16.98 14.88
C ARG A 56 -10.20 -15.87 15.51
N ILE A 57 -10.43 -14.66 15.03
CA ILE A 57 -9.76 -13.45 15.51
C ILE A 57 -10.57 -12.83 16.65
N THR A 58 -9.91 -12.31 17.67
CA THR A 58 -10.56 -11.59 18.78
C THR A 58 -11.18 -10.29 18.27
N TYR A 59 -12.28 -9.82 18.88
CA TYR A 59 -12.93 -8.55 18.49
C TYR A 59 -11.97 -7.34 18.49
N LYS A 60 -11.02 -7.32 19.44
CA LYS A 60 -9.98 -6.27 19.52
C LYS A 60 -9.05 -6.28 18.32
N ASP A 61 -8.58 -7.46 17.92
CA ASP A 61 -7.69 -7.63 16.77
C ASP A 61 -8.43 -7.34 15.46
N LEU A 62 -9.71 -7.72 15.37
CA LEU A 62 -10.57 -7.35 14.25
C LEU A 62 -10.67 -5.83 14.07
N LEU A 63 -10.87 -5.08 15.17
CA LEU A 63 -10.92 -3.63 15.13
C LEU A 63 -9.58 -3.03 14.70
N GLN A 64 -8.46 -3.53 15.23
CA GLN A 64 -7.13 -3.07 14.83
C GLN A 64 -6.84 -3.33 13.35
N ILE A 65 -7.12 -4.55 12.87
CA ILE A 65 -6.92 -4.93 11.46
C ILE A 65 -7.82 -4.10 10.54
N SER A 66 -9.07 -3.85 10.92
CA SER A 66 -9.98 -2.99 10.15
C SER A 66 -9.49 -1.54 10.09
N GLY A 67 -8.91 -1.02 11.18
CA GLY A 67 -8.33 0.32 11.22
C GLY A 67 -7.13 0.46 10.29
N VAL A 68 -6.21 -0.51 10.33
CA VAL A 68 -5.07 -0.57 9.39
C VAL A 68 -5.56 -0.70 7.95
N GLY A 69 -6.55 -1.56 7.70
CA GLY A 69 -7.16 -1.74 6.38
C GLY A 69 -7.79 -0.46 5.84
N ALA A 70 -8.50 0.31 6.67
CA ALA A 70 -9.08 1.58 6.28
C ALA A 70 -8.01 2.62 5.92
N ILE A 71 -6.95 2.74 6.71
CA ILE A 71 -5.82 3.64 6.42
C ILE A 71 -5.17 3.27 5.09
N VAL A 72 -4.92 1.97 4.86
CA VAL A 72 -4.33 1.48 3.61
C VAL A 72 -5.26 1.72 2.41
N ALA A 73 -6.56 1.55 2.57
CA ALA A 73 -7.53 1.82 1.51
C ALA A 73 -7.54 3.30 1.14
N ILE A 74 -7.60 4.20 2.13
CA ILE A 74 -7.53 5.66 1.91
C ILE A 74 -6.21 6.02 1.20
N HIS A 75 -5.09 5.46 1.66
CA HIS A 75 -3.80 5.67 1.03
C HIS A 75 -3.80 5.27 -0.46
N TRP A 76 -4.35 4.11 -0.81
CA TRP A 76 -4.43 3.68 -2.21
C TRP A 76 -5.33 4.58 -3.05
N VAL A 77 -6.46 5.05 -2.52
CA VAL A 77 -7.35 5.99 -3.21
C VAL A 77 -6.61 7.31 -3.49
N LEU A 78 -5.92 7.86 -2.48
CA LEU A 78 -5.15 9.09 -2.64
C LEU A 78 -3.99 8.92 -3.63
N PHE A 79 -3.32 7.76 -3.62
CA PHE A 79 -2.26 7.45 -4.57
C PHE A 79 -2.77 7.46 -6.01
N TYR A 80 -3.84 6.71 -6.30
CA TYR A 80 -4.42 6.70 -7.66
C TYR A 80 -5.07 8.02 -8.05
N GLY A 81 -5.64 8.75 -7.09
CA GLY A 81 -6.09 10.12 -7.29
C GLY A 81 -4.95 11.01 -7.76
N SER A 82 -3.79 10.99 -7.07
CA SER A 82 -2.63 11.80 -7.47
C SER A 82 -2.11 11.46 -8.87
N VAL A 83 -2.15 10.17 -9.24
CA VAL A 83 -1.76 9.70 -10.58
C VAL A 83 -2.71 10.23 -11.67
N LYS A 84 -4.02 10.25 -11.39
CA LYS A 84 -5.04 10.70 -12.35
C LYS A 84 -5.15 12.21 -12.46
N TYR A 85 -5.12 12.94 -11.35
CA TYR A 85 -5.28 14.39 -11.33
C TYR A 85 -4.00 15.16 -11.71
N ALA A 86 -2.81 14.66 -11.34
CA ALA A 86 -1.54 15.33 -11.65
C ALA A 86 -0.79 14.65 -12.79
N ASN A 87 -0.07 13.57 -12.48
CA ASN A 87 0.55 12.64 -13.43
C ASN A 87 1.29 11.53 -12.66
N VAL A 88 1.65 10.45 -13.37
CA VAL A 88 2.41 9.32 -12.82
C VAL A 88 3.75 9.77 -12.22
N SER A 89 4.48 10.66 -12.90
CA SER A 89 5.82 11.08 -12.47
C SER A 89 5.80 11.81 -11.13
N VAL A 90 4.87 12.75 -10.94
CA VAL A 90 4.68 13.50 -9.69
C VAL A 90 4.32 12.56 -8.55
N ALA A 91 3.39 11.63 -8.77
CA ALA A 91 3.01 10.65 -7.76
C ALA A 91 4.20 9.80 -7.28
N VAL A 92 5.04 9.33 -8.21
CA VAL A 92 6.23 8.52 -7.89
C VAL A 92 7.32 9.37 -7.21
N VAL A 93 7.52 10.61 -7.61
CA VAL A 93 8.46 11.53 -6.93
C VAL A 93 8.02 11.81 -5.50
N CYS A 94 6.73 12.04 -5.25
CA CYS A 94 6.19 12.17 -3.89
C CYS A 94 6.39 10.88 -3.07
N LEU A 95 6.22 9.71 -3.69
CA LEU A 95 6.50 8.42 -3.05
C LEU A 95 7.99 8.27 -2.69
N ALA A 96 8.91 8.71 -3.56
CA ALA A 96 10.34 8.72 -3.28
C ALA A 96 10.70 9.68 -2.13
N ALA A 97 10.00 10.81 -2.02
CA ALA A 97 10.14 11.75 -0.90
C ALA A 97 9.58 11.22 0.43
N SER A 98 8.85 10.10 0.44
CA SER A 98 8.30 9.53 1.67
C SER A 98 9.37 9.27 2.73
N GLY A 99 10.56 8.78 2.34
CA GLY A 99 11.68 8.57 3.25
C GLY A 99 12.19 9.85 3.92
N PHE A 100 12.17 10.97 3.20
CA PHE A 100 12.50 12.28 3.77
C PHE A 100 11.47 12.68 4.83
N PHE A 101 10.18 12.53 4.53
CA PHE A 101 9.12 12.79 5.51
C PHE A 101 9.21 11.83 6.70
N THR A 102 9.51 10.55 6.47
CA THR A 102 9.71 9.56 7.54
C THR A 102 10.86 9.94 8.43
N SER A 103 12.01 10.35 7.88
CA SER A 103 13.16 10.81 8.70
C SER A 103 12.82 11.99 9.61
N PHE A 104 11.82 12.81 9.25
CA PHE A 104 11.34 13.92 10.07
C PHE A 104 10.22 13.52 11.04
N LEU A 105 9.28 12.68 10.60
CA LEU A 105 8.12 12.22 11.37
C LEU A 105 8.46 11.15 12.40
N GLU A 106 9.36 10.23 12.07
CA GLU A 106 9.81 9.13 12.93
C GLU A 106 10.33 9.61 14.30
N PRO A 107 11.24 10.60 14.41
CA PRO A 107 11.68 11.11 15.70
C PRO A 107 10.55 11.80 16.48
N LEU A 108 9.60 12.45 15.78
CA LEU A 108 8.44 13.09 16.41
C LEU A 108 7.47 12.06 17.01
N ILE A 109 7.18 10.99 16.25
CA ILE A 109 6.24 9.92 16.64
C ILE A 109 6.86 9.01 17.70
N LEU A 110 8.11 8.58 17.52
CA LEU A 110 8.81 7.68 18.44
C LEU A 110 9.44 8.41 19.64
N LYS A 111 9.33 9.76 19.70
CA LYS A 111 9.98 10.62 20.71
C LYS A 111 11.48 10.33 20.85
N ARG A 112 12.15 10.01 19.74
CA ARG A 112 13.59 9.75 19.70
C ARG A 112 14.32 10.99 19.19
N LYS A 113 15.53 11.22 19.69
CA LYS A 113 16.38 12.33 19.21
C LYS A 113 16.73 12.09 17.74
N LEU A 114 16.64 13.13 16.92
CA LEU A 114 17.16 13.13 15.55
C LEU A 114 18.64 12.75 15.58
N SER A 115 18.99 11.62 14.98
CA SER A 115 20.39 11.24 14.79
C SER A 115 20.91 11.94 13.54
N ILE A 116 21.52 13.11 13.73
CA ILE A 116 22.20 13.85 12.67
C ILE A 116 23.64 13.32 12.62
N THR A 117 23.83 12.18 11.97
CA THR A 117 25.14 11.61 11.60
C THR A 117 24.93 10.77 10.36
#